data_AF-A0A7C5JCB5-F1
#
_entry.id   AF-A0A7C5JCB5-F1
#
_cell.length_a   1.000
_cell.length_b   1.000
_cell.length_c   1.000
_cell.angle_alpha   90.00
_cell.angle_beta   90.00
_cell.angle_gamma   90.00
#
_symmetry.space_group_name_H-M   'P 1'
#
loop_
_entity.id
_entity.type
_entity.pdbx_description
1 polymer ?
#
loop_
_entity_poly.entity_id
_entity_poly.type
_entity_poly.pdbx_seq_one_letter_code
_entity_poly.pdbx_strand_id
1 'polypeptide(L)'
;MKTAPPIDWPENVAEARAIQEQLRAQVITENQPGAVEHVAGVDVGFEERGKVTRAAVAVLRFPQLDLVEQAIARQPTRFPYIPGYLSFREIPALLAALAKITTTPDLILCDGQGLAHPRRFGIACHLGVLTG
;
A
#
# COMPACT_ATOMS: atom_id res chain seq x y z
N MET A 1 -3.73 9.64 -8.44
CA MET A 1 -4.85 8.97 -7.72
C MET A 1 -5.27 9.80 -6.50
N LYS A 2 -6.55 9.83 -6.11
CA LYS A 2 -6.96 10.47 -4.83
C LYS A 2 -6.48 9.60 -3.67
N THR A 3 -5.55 10.07 -2.86
CA THR A 3 -5.19 9.42 -1.59
C THR A 3 -6.09 9.96 -0.47
N ALA A 4 -6.51 9.11 0.47
CA ALA A 4 -7.26 9.52 1.66
C ALA A 4 -6.56 10.68 2.43
N PRO A 5 -7.31 11.48 3.21
CA PRO A 5 -6.74 12.55 4.05
C PRO A 5 -5.65 12.01 4.99
N PRO A 6 -4.72 12.87 5.45
CA PRO A 6 -3.60 12.43 6.27
C PRO A 6 -4.12 11.78 7.55
N ILE A 7 -3.90 10.48 7.69
CA ILE A 7 -3.97 9.79 8.97
C ILE A 7 -2.73 10.21 9.74
N ASP A 8 -2.90 10.64 11.00
CA ASP A 8 -1.79 10.81 11.92
C ASP A 8 -1.05 9.46 12.03
N TRP A 9 0.14 9.42 11.43
CA TRP A 9 0.90 8.19 11.33
C TRP A 9 1.43 7.80 12.71
N PRO A 10 1.32 6.53 13.12
CA PRO A 10 1.62 6.15 14.49
C PRO A 10 3.11 6.31 14.80
N GLU A 11 3.40 6.80 16.01
CA GLU A 11 4.77 6.91 16.52
C GLU A 11 5.19 5.64 17.29
N ASN A 12 4.20 4.84 17.74
CA ASN A 12 4.44 3.63 18.53
C ASN A 12 3.47 2.48 18.17
N VAL A 13 3.75 1.30 18.74
CA VAL A 13 3.00 0.06 18.48
C VAL A 13 1.56 0.12 19.00
N ALA A 14 1.30 0.86 20.08
CA ALA A 14 -0.03 0.95 20.66
C ALA A 14 -0.98 1.73 19.72
N GLU A 15 -0.51 2.87 19.21
CA GLU A 15 -1.21 3.66 18.18
C GLU A 15 -1.38 2.87 16.89
N ALA A 16 -0.30 2.22 16.41
CA ALA A 16 -0.35 1.41 15.20
C ALA A 16 -1.39 0.29 15.33
N ARG A 17 -1.50 -0.34 16.51
CA ARG A 17 -2.53 -1.35 16.78
C ARG A 17 -3.93 -0.75 16.74
N ALA A 18 -4.15 0.41 17.38
CA ALA A 18 -5.45 1.08 17.36
C ALA A 18 -5.90 1.39 15.93
N ILE A 19 -4.99 1.88 15.09
CA ILE A 19 -5.26 2.15 13.67
C ILE A 19 -5.61 0.85 12.93
N GLN A 20 -4.87 -0.25 13.13
CA GLN A 20 -5.22 -1.55 12.49
C GLN A 20 -6.61 -2.03 12.88
N GLU A 21 -6.97 -1.98 14.17
CA GLU A 21 -8.28 -2.44 14.65
C GLU A 21 -9.42 -1.52 14.19
N GLN A 22 -9.17 -0.22 14.02
CA GLN A 22 -10.15 0.70 13.46
C GLN A 22 -10.36 0.46 11.96
N LEU A 23 -9.27 0.37 11.18
CA LEU A 23 -9.35 0.31 9.72
C LEU A 23 -9.75 -1.07 9.20
N ARG A 24 -9.46 -2.16 9.92
CA ARG A 24 -9.86 -3.51 9.50
C ARG A 24 -11.37 -3.68 9.32
N ALA A 25 -12.18 -2.88 10.02
CA ALA A 25 -13.63 -2.91 9.92
C ALA A 25 -14.14 -2.34 8.58
N GLN A 26 -13.28 -1.64 7.84
CA GLN A 26 -13.58 -1.06 6.53
C GLN A 26 -13.19 -1.98 5.37
N VAL A 27 -12.58 -3.13 5.65
CA VAL A 27 -12.20 -4.09 4.61
C VAL A 27 -13.45 -4.78 4.07
N ILE A 28 -13.70 -4.59 2.77
CA ILE A 28 -14.71 -5.32 2.00
C ILE A 28 -14.07 -6.64 1.53
N THR A 29 -14.75 -7.76 1.77
CA THR A 29 -14.22 -9.11 1.46
C THR A 29 -14.96 -9.79 0.32
N GLU A 30 -16.05 -9.18 -0.14
CA GLU A 30 -16.80 -9.57 -1.31
C GLU A 30 -15.97 -9.33 -2.57
N ASN A 31 -15.91 -10.35 -3.43
CA ASN A 31 -15.22 -10.23 -4.71
C ASN A 31 -16.07 -9.38 -5.67
N GLN A 32 -15.69 -8.11 -5.85
CA GLN A 32 -16.40 -7.16 -6.70
C GLN A 32 -15.50 -6.43 -7.74
N PRO A 33 -14.53 -7.10 -8.41
CA PRO A 33 -13.80 -6.45 -9.49
C PRO A 33 -14.77 -6.20 -10.65
N GLY A 34 -14.83 -4.96 -11.12
CA GLY A 34 -15.49 -4.63 -12.38
C GLY A 34 -14.68 -5.15 -13.58
N ALA A 35 -14.80 -4.48 -14.73
CA ALA A 35 -13.85 -4.70 -15.82
C ALA A 35 -12.46 -4.24 -15.37
N VAL A 36 -11.44 -5.08 -15.61
CA VAL A 36 -10.04 -4.77 -15.26
C VAL A 36 -9.27 -4.50 -16.54
N GLU A 37 -8.91 -3.24 -16.77
CA GLU A 37 -8.10 -2.78 -17.90
C GLU A 37 -6.68 -2.44 -17.48
N HIS A 38 -6.49 -1.94 -16.26
CA HIS A 38 -5.19 -1.55 -15.71
C HIS A 38 -4.94 -2.23 -14.36
N VAL A 39 -3.80 -2.92 -14.25
CA VAL A 39 -3.35 -3.55 -13.00
C VAL A 39 -2.06 -2.88 -12.55
N ALA A 40 -2.02 -2.37 -11.33
CA ALA A 40 -0.81 -1.87 -10.71
C ALA A 40 -0.14 -2.97 -9.88
N GLY A 41 1.14 -3.24 -10.12
CA GLY A 41 2.00 -3.95 -9.18
C GLY A 41 2.74 -2.94 -8.29
N VAL A 42 2.80 -3.22 -6.99
CA VAL A 42 3.53 -2.39 -6.02
C VAL A 42 4.47 -3.21 -5.16
N ASP A 43 5.66 -2.66 -4.92
CA ASP A 43 6.72 -3.27 -4.13
C ASP A 43 7.51 -2.20 -3.36
N VAL A 44 8.11 -2.58 -2.24
CA VAL A 44 8.86 -1.71 -1.35
C VAL A 44 10.20 -2.32 -0.97
N GLY A 45 11.26 -1.56 -1.22
CA GLY A 45 12.61 -1.85 -0.77
C GLY A 45 13.10 -0.84 0.26
N PHE A 46 14.22 -1.17 0.91
CA PHE A 46 14.89 -0.30 1.88
C PHE A 46 16.31 0.05 1.39
N GLU A 47 16.61 1.34 1.35
CA GLU A 47 17.92 1.89 1.01
C GLU A 47 18.63 2.40 2.30
N GLU A 48 19.91 2.74 2.19
CA GLU A 48 20.69 3.36 3.27
C GLU A 48 20.61 2.63 4.62
N ARG A 49 20.74 1.30 4.60
CA ARG A 49 20.62 0.42 5.79
C ARG A 49 19.28 0.60 6.52
N GLY A 50 18.20 0.84 5.77
CA GLY A 50 16.85 0.95 6.31
C GLY A 50 16.44 2.33 6.79
N LYS A 51 17.20 3.38 6.44
CA LYS A 51 16.84 4.79 6.71
C LYS A 51 15.89 5.37 5.67
N VAL A 52 15.89 4.82 4.46
CA VAL A 52 15.04 5.28 3.35
C VAL A 52 14.18 4.12 2.89
N THR A 53 12.87 4.33 2.87
CA THR A 53 11.88 3.43 2.28
C THR A 53 11.70 3.86 0.82
N ARG A 54 11.93 2.94 -0.13
CA ARG A 54 11.72 3.16 -1.56
C ARG A 54 10.56 2.30 -2.04
N ALA A 55 9.48 2.94 -2.49
CA ALA A 55 8.36 2.26 -3.13
C ALA A 55 8.43 2.39 -4.65
N ALA A 56 8.01 1.35 -5.35
CA ALA A 56 7.82 1.33 -6.79
C ALA A 56 6.36 0.95 -7.11
N VAL A 57 5.83 1.56 -8.17
CA VAL A 57 4.53 1.24 -8.76
C VAL A 57 4.75 1.04 -10.26
N ALA A 58 4.20 -0.02 -10.82
CA ALA A 58 4.14 -0.26 -12.26
C ALA A 58 2.70 -0.58 -12.66
N VAL A 59 2.13 0.22 -13.55
CA VAL A 59 0.78 0.04 -14.09
C VAL A 59 0.88 -0.65 -15.44
N LEU A 60 0.23 -1.81 -15.56
CA LEU A 60 0.19 -2.62 -16.77
C LEU A 60 -1.21 -2.62 -17.36
N ARG A 61 -1.31 -2.68 -18.68
CA ARG A 61 -2.57 -2.99 -19.38
C ARG A 61 -2.87 -4.48 -19.23
N PHE A 62 -4.11 -4.84 -18.96
CA PHE A 62 -4.55 -6.24 -18.86
C PHE A 62 -5.53 -6.57 -20.01
N PRO A 63 -5.43 -7.75 -20.65
CA PRO A 63 -4.55 -8.88 -20.34
C PRO A 63 -3.15 -8.84 -21.01
N GLN A 64 -2.84 -7.81 -21.80
CA GLN A 64 -1.61 -7.80 -22.63
C GLN A 64 -0.30 -7.69 -21.83
N LEU A 65 -0.37 -7.18 -20.60
CA LEU A 65 0.75 -6.91 -19.69
C LEU A 65 1.75 -5.87 -20.19
N ASP A 66 1.32 -4.99 -21.09
CA ASP A 66 2.11 -3.85 -21.55
C ASP A 66 2.28 -2.82 -20.43
N LEU A 67 3.52 -2.37 -20.18
CA LEU A 67 3.78 -1.30 -19.22
C LEU A 67 3.23 0.03 -19.73
N VAL A 68 2.31 0.63 -18.97
CA VAL A 68 1.65 1.90 -19.27
C VAL A 68 2.33 3.05 -18.55
N GLU A 69 2.57 2.90 -17.25
CA GLU A 69 3.14 3.94 -16.40
C GLU A 69 3.92 3.32 -15.26
N GLN A 70 4.94 4.02 -14.76
CA GLN A 70 5.64 3.62 -13.54
C GLN A 70 6.06 4.84 -12.73
N ALA A 71 6.12 4.68 -11.42
CA ALA A 71 6.60 5.71 -10.52
C ALA A 71 7.40 5.12 -9.36
N ILE A 72 8.33 5.93 -8.86
CA ILE A 72 9.11 5.62 -7.65
C ILE A 72 8.98 6.77 -6.67
N ALA A 73 8.85 6.44 -5.39
CA ALA A 73 8.98 7.40 -4.31
C ALA A 73 9.98 6.92 -3.25
N ARG A 74 10.66 7.88 -2.64
CA ARG A 74 11.55 7.68 -1.51
C ARG A 74 11.04 8.52 -0.35
N GLN A 75 10.93 7.90 0.81
CA GLN A 75 10.52 8.54 2.04
C GLN A 75 11.47 8.15 3.17
N PRO A 76 11.75 9.03 4.14
CA PRO A 76 12.42 8.61 5.37
C PRO A 76 11.66 7.47 6.04
N THR A 77 12.36 6.42 6.46
CA THR A 77 11.76 5.31 7.20
C THR A 77 11.49 5.76 8.64
N ARG A 78 10.22 5.92 9.00
CA ARG A 78 9.82 6.45 10.32
C ARG A 78 9.41 5.39 11.34
N PHE A 79 8.97 4.22 10.89
CA PHE A 79 8.51 3.14 11.76
C PHE A 79 9.53 1.98 11.83
N PRO A 80 9.82 1.42 13.02
CA PRO A 80 10.74 0.30 13.15
C PRO A 80 10.19 -0.99 12.50
N TYR A 81 11.07 -1.95 12.21
CA TYR A 81 10.65 -3.26 11.75
C TYR A 81 10.06 -4.06 12.92
N ILE A 82 8.75 -4.25 12.92
CA ILE A 82 8.02 -5.04 13.93
C ILE A 82 7.07 -5.99 13.20
N PRO A 83 7.19 -7.32 13.39
CA PRO A 83 6.29 -8.30 12.79
C PRO A 83 4.82 -7.95 13.06
N GLY A 84 4.01 -7.95 11.99
CA GLY A 84 2.60 -7.59 12.04
C GLY A 84 2.29 -6.08 11.97
N TYR A 85 3.32 -5.23 11.85
CA TYR A 85 3.19 -3.77 11.70
C TYR A 85 4.00 -3.21 10.51
N LEU A 86 4.46 -4.10 9.62
CA LEU A 86 5.30 -3.74 8.47
C LEU A 86 4.64 -2.69 7.56
N SER A 87 3.31 -2.73 7.40
CA SER A 87 2.59 -1.77 6.57
C SER A 87 2.77 -0.32 7.04
N PHE A 88 2.95 -0.07 8.35
CA PHE A 88 3.26 1.28 8.87
C PHE A 88 4.65 1.79 8.45
N ARG A 89 5.55 0.89 8.09
CA ARG A 89 6.90 1.23 7.62
C ARG A 89 6.93 1.55 6.12
N GLU A 90 5.99 1.01 5.36
CA GLU A 90 6.02 0.93 3.90
C GLU A 90 4.99 1.81 3.19
N ILE A 91 3.77 1.89 3.74
CA ILE A 91 2.65 2.61 3.12
C ILE A 91 2.93 4.09 2.82
N PRO A 92 3.65 4.87 3.66
CA PRO A 92 3.90 6.28 3.33
C PRO A 92 4.66 6.44 2.01
N ALA A 93 5.59 5.52 1.72
CA ALA A 93 6.30 5.51 0.44
C ALA A 93 5.39 5.04 -0.70
N LEU A 94 4.57 4.02 -0.48
CA LEU A 94 3.60 3.53 -1.49
C LEU A 94 2.60 4.62 -1.89
N LEU A 95 1.99 5.30 -0.93
CA LEU A 95 1.06 6.41 -1.19
C LEU A 95 1.77 7.53 -1.96
N ALA A 96 3.02 7.85 -1.61
CA ALA A 96 3.80 8.85 -2.33
C ALA A 96 4.15 8.42 -3.77
N ALA A 97 4.30 7.12 -4.05
CA ALA A 97 4.52 6.61 -5.40
C ALA A 97 3.21 6.59 -6.20
N LEU A 98 2.10 6.14 -5.61
CA LEU A 98 0.75 6.16 -6.20
C LEU A 98 0.24 7.59 -6.48
N ALA A 99 0.68 8.57 -5.70
CA ALA A 99 0.36 9.97 -5.96
C ALA A 99 1.02 10.52 -7.24
N LYS A 100 2.08 9.87 -7.75
CA LYS A 100 2.81 10.29 -8.95
C LYS A 100 2.27 9.72 -10.24
N ILE A 101 1.45 8.66 -10.18
CA ILE A 101 0.83 8.08 -11.37
C ILE A 101 -0.45 8.83 -11.73
N THR A 102 -0.70 8.93 -13.03
CA THR A 102 -1.87 9.58 -13.62
C THR A 102 -2.92 8.59 -14.09
N THR A 103 -2.52 7.39 -14.51
CA THR A 103 -3.40 6.26 -14.76
C THR A 103 -3.93 5.72 -13.43
N THR A 104 -5.26 5.67 -13.28
CA THR A 104 -5.89 5.01 -12.13
C THR A 104 -5.97 3.51 -12.41
N PRO A 105 -5.31 2.65 -11.62
CA PRO A 105 -5.43 1.20 -11.78
C PRO A 105 -6.80 0.71 -11.27
N ASP A 106 -7.34 -0.33 -11.91
CA ASP A 106 -8.57 -1.01 -11.47
C ASP A 106 -8.29 -2.04 -10.36
N LEU A 107 -7.04 -2.53 -10.31
CA LEU A 107 -6.57 -3.48 -9.31
C LEU A 107 -5.14 -3.15 -8.90
N ILE A 108 -4.85 -3.23 -7.60
CA ILE A 108 -3.50 -3.11 -7.05
C ILE A 108 -3.06 -4.47 -6.47
N LEU A 109 -2.00 -5.04 -7.05
CA LEU A 109 -1.30 -6.22 -6.55
C LEU A 109 -0.13 -5.77 -5.67
N CYS A 110 -0.16 -6.16 -4.40
CA CYS A 110 0.89 -5.83 -3.43
C CYS A 110 1.80 -7.03 -3.20
N ASP A 111 3.12 -6.83 -3.14
CA ASP A 111 4.02 -7.81 -2.55
C ASP A 111 3.88 -7.82 -1.02
N GLY A 112 2.92 -8.62 -0.54
CA GLY A 112 2.65 -8.76 0.87
C GLY A 112 1.27 -9.32 1.17
N GLN A 113 1.00 -9.55 2.46
CA GLN A 113 -0.26 -10.16 2.89
C GLN A 113 -1.42 -9.15 2.93
N GLY A 114 -2.63 -9.64 2.67
CA GLY A 114 -3.90 -8.93 2.92
C GLY A 114 -4.62 -9.48 4.15
N LEU A 115 -5.71 -10.22 3.93
CA LEU A 115 -6.49 -10.89 4.99
C LEU A 115 -5.69 -11.98 5.72
N ALA A 116 -4.68 -12.57 5.08
CA ALA A 116 -3.77 -13.55 5.67
C ALA A 116 -2.75 -12.89 6.62
N HIS A 117 -3.26 -12.18 7.62
CA HIS A 117 -2.53 -11.46 8.65
C HIS A 117 -3.14 -11.81 10.03
N PRO A 118 -2.36 -11.81 11.14
CA PRO A 118 -2.89 -12.12 12.48
C PRO A 118 -4.12 -11.29 12.88
N ARG A 119 -4.25 -10.07 12.34
CA ARG A 119 -5.38 -9.16 12.57
C ARG A 119 -6.30 -8.97 11.37
N ARG A 120 -6.19 -9.81 10.34
CA ARG A 120 -6.92 -9.67 9.06
C ARG A 120 -6.74 -8.30 8.39
N PHE A 121 -5.56 -7.71 8.55
CA PHE A 121 -5.25 -6.36 8.10
C PHE A 121 -3.76 -6.21 7.76
N GLY A 122 -3.31 -6.98 6.78
CA GLY A 122 -1.97 -6.87 6.20
C GLY A 122 -1.83 -5.64 5.30
N ILE A 123 -0.67 -5.49 4.65
CA ILE A 123 -0.37 -4.33 3.80
C ILE A 123 -1.36 -4.15 2.65
N ALA A 124 -1.81 -5.23 2.00
CA ALA A 124 -2.75 -5.11 0.88
C ALA A 124 -4.11 -4.57 1.34
N CYS A 125 -4.62 -5.03 2.49
CA CYS A 125 -5.86 -4.50 3.08
C CYS A 125 -5.67 -3.04 3.54
N HIS A 126 -4.54 -2.75 4.19
CA HIS A 126 -4.27 -1.41 4.69
C HIS A 126 -4.13 -0.41 3.54
N LEU A 127 -3.39 -0.74 2.49
CA LEU A 127 -3.31 0.10 1.30
C LEU A 127 -4.69 0.29 0.66
N GLY A 128 -5.43 -0.80 0.43
CA GLY A 128 -6.77 -0.75 -0.17
C GLY A 128 -7.72 0.20 0.55
N VAL A 129 -7.84 0.09 1.88
CA VAL A 129 -8.70 1.00 2.67
C VAL A 129 -8.31 2.47 2.52
N LEU A 130 -7.03 2.78 2.31
CA LEU A 130 -6.57 4.18 2.14
C LEU A 130 -6.70 4.70 0.70
N THR A 131 -6.87 3.80 -0.26
CA THR A 131 -6.91 4.14 -1.69
C THR A 131 -8.31 4.05 -2.30
N GLY A 132 -9.23 3.35 -1.64
CA GLY A 132 -10.60 3.09 -2.12
C GLY A 132 -10.63 1.92 -3.06
#